data_AF-A0A916K3T4-F1
#
_entry.id   AF-A0A916K3T4-F1
#
_cell.length_a   1.000
_cell.length_b   1.000
_cell.length_c   1.000
_cell.angle_alpha   90.00
_cell.angle_beta   90.00
_cell.angle_gamma   90.00
#
_symmetry.space_group_name_H-M   'P 1'
#
loop_
_entity.id
_entity.type
_entity.pdbx_description
1 polymer ?
#
loop_
_entity_poly.entity_id
_entity_poly.type
_entity_poly.pdbx_seq_one_letter_code
_entity_poly.pdbx_strand_id
1 'polypeptide(L)' 'MKRSIERKLERVRKDLNEMAETRGIQDPLVLQQSQFLDELVNRFLRQQHGKKAIPRPTGRTKGLPLS' A
#
# COMPACT_ATOMS: atom_id res chain seq x y z
N MET A 1 5.46 -13.05 18.60
CA MET A 1 4.19 -12.30 18.43
C MET A 1 4.13 -11.42 17.17
N LYS A 2 4.89 -11.70 16.09
CA LYS A 2 4.89 -10.88 14.84
C LYS A 2 3.84 -11.30 13.78
N ARG A 3 3.23 -12.48 13.92
CA ARG A 3 2.42 -13.15 12.87
C ARG A 3 1.01 -12.58 12.60
N SER A 4 0.54 -11.57 13.36
CA SER A 4 -0.86 -11.10 13.23
C SER A 4 -1.03 -9.98 12.21
N ILE A 5 -0.02 -9.10 12.06
CA ILE A 5 -0.08 -8.01 11.09
C ILE A 5 0.19 -8.53 9.67
N GLU A 6 1.16 -9.45 9.53
CA GLU A 6 1.47 -10.11 8.25
C GLU A 6 0.24 -10.83 7.68
N ARG A 7 -0.46 -11.64 8.49
CA ARG A 7 -1.70 -12.31 8.07
C ARG A 7 -2.81 -11.33 7.68
N LYS A 8 -2.90 -10.19 8.36
CA LYS A 8 -3.87 -9.15 8.00
C LYS A 8 -3.50 -8.48 6.68
N LEU A 9 -2.21 -8.26 6.44
CA LEU A 9 -1.69 -7.69 5.21
C LEU A 9 -1.95 -8.61 4.01
N GLU A 10 -1.66 -9.90 4.16
CA GLU A 10 -1.91 -10.90 3.12
C GLU A 10 -3.40 -11.00 2.76
N ARG A 11 -4.28 -10.95 3.78
CA ARG A 11 -5.72 -10.98 3.55
C ARG A 11 -6.20 -9.75 2.78
N VAL A 12 -5.76 -8.55 3.16
CA VAL A 12 -6.13 -7.30 2.47
C VAL A 12 -5.56 -7.25 1.05
N ARG A 13 -4.33 -7.76 0.85
CA ARG A 13 -3.73 -7.89 -0.49
C ARG A 13 -4.55 -8.82 -1.38
N LYS A 14 -4.97 -9.97 -0.86
CA LYS A 14 -5.76 -10.94 -1.62
C LYS A 14 -7.11 -10.35 -2.03
N ASP A 15 -7.80 -9.73 -1.07
CA ASP A 15 -9.09 -9.06 -1.28
C ASP A 15 -8.99 -7.95 -2.34
N LEU A 16 -7.91 -7.17 -2.31
CA LEU A 16 -7.64 -6.14 -3.32
C LEU A 16 -7.38 -6.73 -4.71
N ASN A 17 -6.68 -7.86 -4.79
CA ASN A 17 -6.44 -8.54 -6.06
C ASN A 17 -7.75 -9.07 -6.65
N GLU A 18 -8.60 -9.71 -5.83
CA GLU A 18 -9.92 -10.17 -6.25
C GLU A 18 -10.82 -9.01 -6.70
N MET A 19 -10.78 -7.86 -6.01
CA MET A 19 -11.53 -6.67 -6.43
C MET A 19 -10.97 -6.06 -7.72
N ALA A 20 -9.64 -6.02 -7.89
CA ALA A 20 -9.01 -5.53 -9.11
C ALA A 20 -9.32 -6.42 -10.32
N GLU A 21 -9.38 -7.74 -10.13
CA GLU A 21 -9.73 -8.70 -11.18
C GLU A 21 -11.22 -8.62 -11.55
N THR A 22 -12.10 -8.36 -10.57
CA THR A 22 -13.56 -8.32 -10.81
C THR A 22 -14.08 -6.96 -11.29
N ARG A 23 -13.51 -5.86 -10.81
CA ARG A 23 -14.00 -4.49 -11.07
C ARG A 23 -13.05 -3.64 -11.91
N GLY A 24 -11.80 -4.08 -12.04
CA GLY A 24 -10.74 -3.33 -12.70
C GLY A 24 -9.92 -2.48 -11.72
N ILE A 25 -8.65 -2.29 -12.06
CA ILE A 25 -7.67 -1.55 -11.24
C ILE A 25 -7.99 -0.07 -11.02
N GLN A 26 -8.85 0.52 -11.85
CA GLN A 26 -9.26 1.92 -11.77
C GLN A 26 -10.57 2.12 -11.00
N ASP A 27 -11.18 1.04 -10.52
CA ASP A 27 -12.40 1.13 -9.72
C ASP A 27 -12.14 1.96 -8.44
N PRO A 28 -12.99 2.93 -8.10
CA PRO A 28 -12.79 3.79 -6.94
C PRO A 28 -12.64 3.04 -5.62
N LEU A 29 -13.32 1.89 -5.47
CA LEU A 29 -13.23 1.07 -4.26
C LEU A 29 -11.91 0.29 -4.22
N VAL A 30 -11.44 -0.19 -5.37
CA VAL A 30 -10.09 -0.80 -5.50
C VAL A 30 -9.01 0.22 -5.15
N LEU A 31 -9.12 1.45 -5.65
CA LEU A 31 -8.19 2.54 -5.34
C LEU A 31 -8.21 2.90 -3.85
N GLN A 32 -9.39 3.00 -3.24
CA GLN A 32 -9.52 3.27 -1.81
C GLN A 32 -8.92 2.15 -0.96
N GLN A 33 -9.16 0.89 -1.33
CA GLN A 33 -8.57 -0.26 -0.65
C GLN A 33 -7.04 -0.30 -0.81
N SER A 34 -6.53 0.11 -1.98
CA SER A 34 -5.09 0.22 -2.25
C SER A 34 -4.44 1.23 -1.32
N GLN A 35 -5.08 2.40 -1.15
CA GLN A 35 -4.61 3.41 -0.23
C GLN A 35 -4.61 2.90 1.22
N PHE A 36 -5.65 2.18 1.63
CA PHE A 36 -5.71 1.61 2.96
C PHE A 36 -4.60 0.57 3.23
N LEU A 37 -4.31 -0.28 2.24
CA LEU A 37 -3.23 -1.27 2.33
C LEU A 37 -1.86 -0.59 2.51
N ASP A 38 -1.57 0.43 1.69
CA ASP A 38 -0.33 1.20 1.79
C ASP A 38 -0.15 1.88 3.15
N GLU A 39 -1.23 2.42 3.74
CA GLU A 39 -1.17 3.03 5.07
C GLU A 39 -0.86 2.00 6.17
N LEU A 40 -1.45 0.80 6.06
CA LEU A 40 -1.16 -0.33 6.93
C LEU A 40 0.32 -0.76 6.82
N VAL A 41 0.84 -0.89 5.60
CA VAL A 41 2.26 -1.18 5.36
C VAL A 41 3.14 -0.10 5.98
N ASN A 42 2.85 1.17 5.71
CA ASN A 42 3.62 2.29 6.24
C ASN A 42 3.60 2.34 7.77
N ARG A 43 2.44 2.07 8.40
CA ARG A 43 2.34 2.01 9.86
C ARG A 43 3.20 0.87 10.42
N PHE A 44 3.16 -0.30 9.79
CA PHE A 44 3.98 -1.44 10.19
C PHE A 44 5.49 -1.16 10.03
N LEU A 45 5.90 -0.59 8.90
CA LEU A 45 7.28 -0.19 8.65
C LEU A 45 7.76 0.87 9.65
N ARG A 46 6.92 1.87 9.95
CA ARG A 46 7.22 2.88 10.98
C ARG A 46 7.41 2.26 12.37
N GLN A 47 6.62 1.25 12.72
CA GLN A 47 6.75 0.51 13.98
C GLN A 47 8.02 -0.35 14.02
N GLN A 48 8.42 -0.96 12.91
CA GLN A 48 9.62 -1.82 12.87
C GLN A 48 10.94 -1.05 12.69
N HIS A 49 10.96 0.06 11.95
CA HIS A 49 12.19 0.74 11.55
C HIS A 49 12.42 2.12 12.17
N GLY A 50 11.50 2.62 13.01
CA GLY A 50 11.64 3.92 13.65
C GLY A 50 11.60 5.09 12.65
N LYS A 51 10.45 5.74 12.55
CA LYS A 51 10.23 7.06 11.89
C LYS A 51 10.62 7.23 10.41
N LYS A 52 11.15 6.24 9.70
CA LYS A 52 11.33 6.33 8.24
C LYS A 52 10.06 5.89 7.52
N ALA A 53 9.11 6.81 7.41
CA ALA A 53 7.99 6.64 6.49
C ALA A 53 8.53 6.62 5.06
N ILE A 54 8.14 5.63 4.27
CA ILE A 54 8.46 5.67 2.84
C ILE A 54 7.39 6.58 2.22
N PRO A 55 7.75 7.80 1.75
CA PRO A 55 6.78 8.65 1.08
C PRO A 55 6.26 7.91 -0.15
N ARG A 56 4.94 7.88 -0.33
CA ARG A 56 4.36 7.37 -1.58
C ARG A 56 4.96 8.19 -2.73
N PRO A 57 5.42 7.56 -3.82
CA PRO A 57 5.64 8.27 -5.06
C PRO A 57 4.27 8.69 -5.59
N THR A 58 3.75 9.81 -5.08
CA THR A 58 2.67 10.51 -5.74
C THR A 58 3.24 10.93 -7.10
N GLY A 59 2.60 10.51 -8.18
CA GLY A 59 3.02 10.76 -9.56
C GLY A 59 2.93 12.23 -9.95
N ARG A 60 3.60 13.11 -9.20
CA ARG A 60 3.94 14.47 -9.60
C ARG A 60 5.44 14.48 -9.79
N THR A 61 5.89 13.85 -10.87
CA THR A 61 7.25 13.99 -11.41
C THR A 61 7.47 15.45 -11.79
N LYS A 62 7.83 16.30 -10.82
CA LYS A 62 8.62 17.49 -11.13
C LYS A 62 10.09 17.05 -11.15
N GLY A 63 10.55 16.74 -12.36
CA GLY A 63 11.95 16.66 -12.78
C GLY A 63 12.96 16.09 -11.77
N LEU A 64 13.31 14.82 -11.92
CA LEU A 64 14.68 14.40 -11.62
C LEU A 64 15.49 14.50 -12.92
N PRO A 65 16.62 15.23 -12.96
CA PRO A 65 17.56 15.10 -14.07
C PRO A 65 18.22 13.71 -13.97
N LEU A 66 18.21 12.98 -15.08
CA LEU A 66 19.03 11.78 -15.22
C LEU A 66 20.50 12.23 -15.23
N SER A 67 21.28 11.77 -14.27
CA SER A 67 22.76 11.81 -14.30
C SER A 67 23.28 10.60 -15.06
#